data_AF-A0A1G8V9L7-F1
#
_entry.id   AF-A0A1G8V9L7-F1
#
_cell.length_a   1.000
_cell.length_b   1.000
_cell.length_c   1.000
_cell.angle_alpha   90.00
_cell.angle_beta   90.00
_cell.angle_gamma   90.00
#
_symmetry.space_group_name_H-M   'P 1'
#
loop_
_entity.id
_entity.type
_entity.pdbx_description
1 polymer ?
#
loop_
_entity_poly.entity_id
_entity_poly.type
_entity_poly.pdbx_seq_one_letter_code
_entity_poly.pdbx_strand_id
1 'polypeptide(L)'
;IGWHLAQLFGDPDTTGTGPYTHVFAAAAQPAIRLATHGISHMGVASHFTQDSLAMTGMEIQAQKNGQRQRVTFNLAGREEVKAPATLDATPVLYSPDPVPVGFQGAVLMEGAAVAGITQAGLTLNSGVEADQTTLNGLATAADMDPGFWDLSGQITARFRGPTLYDRASDGTSFALQLTWTVGAALELAITVPAVRLERTGVPVEGRDIITSSFNWRAGRPAPGVDLVTVTLKNDTPDYAPLV
;
A
#
# COMPACT_ATOMS: atom_id res chain seq x y z
N ILE A 1 7.73 2.49 7.16
CA ILE A 1 6.76 1.82 6.26
C ILE A 1 6.66 0.32 6.56
N GLY A 2 7.77 -0.38 6.84
CA GLY A 2 7.75 -1.82 7.10
C GLY A 2 6.79 -2.30 8.19
N TRP A 3 6.71 -1.66 9.36
CA TRP A 3 5.71 -2.03 10.39
C TRP A 3 4.26 -1.91 9.90
N HIS A 4 3.93 -0.92 9.07
CA HIS A 4 2.59 -0.78 8.49
C HIS A 4 2.30 -1.87 7.45
N LEU A 5 3.32 -2.25 6.65
CA LEU A 5 3.22 -3.39 5.73
C LEU A 5 3.05 -4.69 6.51
N ALA A 6 3.76 -4.86 7.64
CA ALA A 6 3.63 -6.03 8.50
C ALA A 6 2.24 -6.14 9.13
N GLN A 7 1.63 -5.02 9.50
CA GLN A 7 0.25 -4.99 10.00
C GLN A 7 -0.78 -5.35 8.92
N LEU A 8 -0.50 -5.03 7.65
CA LEU A 8 -1.42 -5.29 6.52
C LEU A 8 -1.26 -6.70 5.94
N PHE A 9 -0.02 -7.16 5.75
CA PHE A 9 0.30 -8.41 5.05
C PHE A 9 0.72 -9.55 5.99
N GLY A 10 1.09 -9.25 7.23
CA GLY A 10 1.78 -10.17 8.12
C GLY A 10 3.31 -10.00 8.08
N ASP A 11 4.03 -10.84 8.83
CA ASP A 11 5.49 -10.77 8.88
C ASP A 11 6.09 -11.04 7.48
N PRO A 12 7.13 -10.29 7.08
CA PRO A 12 7.80 -10.53 5.82
C PRO A 12 8.77 -11.71 5.88
N ASP A 13 8.94 -12.37 4.74
CA ASP A 13 10.10 -13.22 4.52
C ASP A 13 11.35 -12.35 4.39
N THR A 14 12.23 -12.42 5.38
CA THR A 14 13.42 -11.57 5.48
C THR A 14 14.70 -12.34 5.16
N THR A 15 15.54 -11.76 4.31
CA THR A 15 16.82 -12.34 3.91
C THR A 15 17.95 -11.30 3.94
N GLY A 16 19.19 -11.80 3.96
CA GLY A 16 20.40 -10.96 4.00
C GLY A 16 20.96 -10.76 5.40
N THR A 17 22.09 -10.05 5.48
CA THR A 17 22.79 -9.71 6.73
C THR A 17 22.96 -8.20 6.90
N GLY A 18 22.13 -7.40 6.21
CA GLY A 18 22.24 -5.94 6.11
C GLY A 18 22.95 -5.47 4.83
N PRO A 19 22.31 -4.67 3.96
CA PRO A 19 20.88 -4.34 3.99
C PRO A 19 20.01 -5.59 3.80
N TYR A 20 18.88 -5.65 4.51
CA TYR A 20 17.94 -6.75 4.45
C TYR A 20 17.00 -6.59 3.26
N THR A 21 16.50 -7.72 2.75
CA THR A 21 15.39 -7.74 1.78
C THR A 21 14.21 -8.43 2.43
N HIS A 22 13.12 -7.67 2.57
CA HIS A 22 11.85 -8.12 3.16
C HIS A 22 10.82 -8.28 2.05
N VAL A 23 10.20 -9.45 1.97
CA VAL A 23 9.14 -9.75 1.01
C VAL A 23 7.82 -9.94 1.78
N PHE A 24 6.89 -9.02 1.57
CA PHE A 24 5.52 -9.11 2.07
C PHE A 24 4.62 -9.63 0.94
N ALA A 25 3.94 -10.74 1.17
CA ALA A 25 3.03 -11.35 0.19
C ALA A 25 1.59 -11.31 0.68
N ALA A 26 0.65 -10.99 -0.22
CA ALA A 26 -0.77 -11.10 0.10
C ALA A 26 -1.19 -12.56 0.25
N ALA A 27 -1.40 -13.00 1.49
CA ALA A 27 -1.96 -14.30 1.78
C ALA A 27 -3.40 -14.42 1.23
N ALA A 28 -3.79 -15.59 0.73
CA ALA A 28 -5.14 -15.83 0.21
C ALA A 28 -6.25 -15.52 1.22
N GLN A 29 -5.95 -15.72 2.51
CA GLN A 29 -6.77 -15.30 3.64
C GLN A 29 -5.85 -14.58 4.64
N PRO A 30 -5.82 -13.24 4.64
CA PRO A 30 -4.95 -12.49 5.53
C PRO A 30 -5.37 -12.70 6.99
N ALA A 31 -4.40 -12.99 7.85
CA ALA A 31 -4.63 -12.96 9.29
C ALA A 31 -4.75 -11.50 9.74
N ILE A 32 -5.78 -11.18 10.53
CA ILE A 32 -5.96 -9.83 11.04
C ILE A 32 -4.99 -9.61 12.19
N ARG A 33 -4.14 -8.59 12.05
CA ARG A 33 -3.27 -8.13 13.13
C ARG A 33 -3.89 -6.91 13.80
N LEU A 34 -4.24 -7.08 15.07
CA LEU A 34 -4.74 -6.02 15.92
C LEU A 34 -3.58 -5.33 16.63
N ALA A 35 -3.59 -4.01 16.62
CA ALA A 35 -2.67 -3.17 17.37
C ALA A 35 -3.42 -2.26 18.34
N THR A 36 -2.73 -1.84 19.40
CA THR A 36 -3.20 -0.78 20.30
C THR A 36 -2.32 0.44 20.08
N HIS A 37 -2.92 1.58 19.77
CA HIS A 37 -2.19 2.83 19.56
C HIS A 37 -2.42 3.81 20.70
N GLY A 38 -1.35 4.48 21.13
CA GLY A 38 -1.41 5.59 22.07
C GLY A 38 -1.22 6.91 21.34
N ILE A 39 -2.12 7.87 21.55
CA ILE A 39 -2.01 9.22 21.02
C ILE A 39 -1.88 10.20 22.18
N SER A 40 -0.80 10.99 22.19
CA SER A 40 -0.51 11.96 23.25
C SER A 40 -0.41 13.37 22.68
N HIS A 41 -1.34 14.24 23.07
CA HIS A 41 -1.32 15.66 22.75
C HIS A 41 -0.60 16.44 23.85
N MET A 42 0.73 16.51 23.75
CA MET A 42 1.60 17.09 24.78
C MET A 42 1.26 18.55 25.13
N GLY A 43 0.80 19.35 24.16
CA GLY A 43 0.45 20.75 24.38
C GLY A 43 -0.76 20.98 25.30
N VAL A 44 -1.60 19.97 25.50
CA VAL A 44 -2.80 20.03 26.36
C VAL A 44 -2.88 18.87 27.35
N ALA A 45 -1.76 18.15 27.55
CA ALA A 45 -1.63 17.01 28.47
C ALA A 45 -2.81 16.02 28.38
N SER A 46 -3.22 15.69 27.16
CA SER A 46 -4.33 14.75 26.91
C SER A 46 -3.81 13.52 26.18
N HIS A 47 -4.19 12.35 26.69
CA HIS A 47 -3.78 11.05 26.19
C HIS A 47 -5.00 10.23 25.79
N PHE A 48 -4.87 9.45 24.75
CA PHE A 48 -5.92 8.59 24.21
C PHE A 48 -5.31 7.24 23.86
N THR A 49 -6.07 6.17 24.11
CA THR A 49 -5.72 4.81 23.72
C THR A 49 -6.79 4.31 22.75
N GLN A 50 -6.35 3.89 21.57
CA GLN A 50 -7.17 3.26 20.55
C GLN A 50 -6.86 1.76 20.55
N ASP A 51 -7.88 0.94 20.71
CA ASP A 51 -7.74 -0.51 20.85
C ASP A 51 -8.29 -1.28 19.65
N SER A 52 -7.73 -2.46 19.44
CA SER A 52 -8.11 -3.41 18.40
C SER A 52 -8.08 -2.78 16.98
N LEU A 53 -7.00 -2.07 16.66
CA LEU A 53 -6.83 -1.45 15.34
C LEU A 53 -6.32 -2.47 14.32
N ALA A 54 -7.12 -2.73 13.29
CA ALA A 54 -6.75 -3.48 12.11
C ALA A 54 -6.43 -2.55 10.94
N MET A 55 -5.41 -2.88 10.15
CA MET A 55 -5.12 -2.19 8.90
C MET A 55 -6.05 -2.69 7.80
N THR A 56 -6.85 -1.79 7.21
CA THR A 56 -7.85 -2.12 6.19
C THR A 56 -7.36 -1.84 4.77
N GLY A 57 -6.36 -0.99 4.59
CA GLY A 57 -5.86 -0.70 3.26
C GLY A 57 -4.64 0.21 3.17
N MET A 58 -4.17 0.38 1.94
CA MET A 58 -3.03 1.21 1.58
C MET A 58 -3.28 1.92 0.25
N GLU A 59 -2.91 3.19 0.18
CA GLU A 59 -2.91 3.98 -1.06
C GLU A 59 -1.53 4.61 -1.27
N ILE A 60 -0.99 4.46 -2.47
CA ILE A 60 0.27 5.07 -2.86
C ILE A 60 0.23 5.48 -4.33
N GLN A 61 0.93 6.56 -4.65
CA GLN A 61 1.06 7.04 -6.02
C GLN A 61 2.51 7.42 -6.33
N ALA A 62 2.90 7.18 -7.59
CA ALA A 62 4.12 7.66 -8.19
C ALA A 62 3.74 8.74 -9.21
N GLN A 63 4.24 9.97 -9.03
CA GLN A 63 4.04 11.07 -9.97
C GLN A 63 5.17 12.09 -9.92
N LYS A 64 5.46 12.74 -11.05
CA LYS A 64 6.49 13.78 -11.12
C LYS A 64 5.92 15.15 -10.73
N ASN A 65 5.74 15.39 -9.42
CA ASN A 65 5.15 16.63 -8.88
C ASN A 65 6.11 17.48 -8.02
N GLY A 66 7.38 17.08 -7.87
CA GLY A 66 8.36 17.80 -7.07
C GLY A 66 8.10 17.75 -5.56
N GLN A 67 7.17 16.90 -5.11
CA GLN A 67 6.82 16.72 -3.70
C GLN A 67 7.28 15.34 -3.20
N ARG A 68 7.29 15.16 -1.88
CA ARG A 68 7.45 13.85 -1.26
C ARG A 68 6.18 13.06 -1.50
N GLN A 69 6.30 11.83 -1.98
CA GLN A 69 5.13 10.97 -2.13
C GLN A 69 4.63 10.55 -0.76
N ARG A 70 3.31 10.68 -0.56
CA ARG A 70 2.62 10.24 0.63
C ARG A 70 2.07 8.85 0.38
N VAL A 71 2.25 7.97 1.36
CA VAL A 71 1.50 6.72 1.47
C VAL A 71 0.42 6.96 2.50
N THR A 72 -0.80 6.53 2.20
CA THR A 72 -1.91 6.54 3.15
C THR A 72 -2.19 5.11 3.55
N PHE A 73 -2.37 4.89 4.84
CA PHE A 73 -2.76 3.63 5.42
C PHE A 73 -4.10 3.84 6.13
N ASN A 74 -5.05 2.94 5.87
CA ASN A 74 -6.39 3.00 6.44
C ASN A 74 -6.50 1.99 7.57
N LEU A 75 -7.11 2.39 8.68
CA LEU A 75 -7.30 1.54 9.85
C LEU A 75 -8.76 1.60 10.32
N ALA A 76 -9.24 0.47 10.83
CA ALA A 76 -10.48 0.36 11.58
C ALA A 76 -10.16 -0.11 12.99
N GLY A 77 -10.80 0.49 13.99
CA GLY A 77 -10.60 0.16 15.40
C GLY A 77 -11.92 -0.01 16.13
N ARG A 78 -11.86 -0.66 17.29
CA ARG A 78 -13.05 -0.93 18.10
C ARG A 78 -13.49 0.28 18.91
N GLU A 79 -12.53 0.94 19.56
CA GLU A 79 -12.81 1.99 20.54
C GLU A 79 -11.62 2.93 20.71
N GLU A 80 -11.91 4.18 21.05
CA GLU A 80 -10.94 5.14 21.58
C GLU A 80 -11.38 5.60 22.97
N VAL A 81 -10.47 5.54 23.93
CA VAL A 81 -10.72 5.95 25.32
C VAL A 81 -9.68 7.00 25.73
N LYS A 82 -10.13 8.05 26.43
CA LYS A 82 -9.22 9.00 27.06
C LYS A 82 -8.44 8.32 28.18
N ALA A 83 -7.12 8.35 28.10
CA ALA A 83 -6.20 7.75 29.06
C ALA A 83 -5.68 8.80 30.06
N PRO A 84 -5.37 8.39 31.31
CA PRO A 84 -4.79 9.28 32.31
C PRO A 84 -3.29 9.57 32.07
N ALA A 85 -2.62 8.79 31.23
CA ALA A 85 -1.19 8.90 30.91
C ALA A 85 -0.91 8.36 29.49
N THR A 86 0.32 8.55 28.99
CA THR A 86 0.79 7.93 27.75
C THR A 86 0.72 6.40 27.82
N LEU A 87 0.43 5.75 26.69
CA LEU A 87 0.36 4.29 26.58
C LEU A 87 1.70 3.63 26.93
N ASP A 88 2.79 4.20 26.44
CA ASP A 88 4.15 3.80 26.74
C ASP A 88 4.96 5.05 27.15
N ALA A 89 5.60 4.97 28.32
CA ALA A 89 6.43 6.04 28.86
C ALA A 89 7.87 6.00 28.35
N THR A 90 8.30 4.87 27.76
CA THR A 90 9.65 4.64 27.25
C THR A 90 9.61 4.00 25.85
N PRO A 91 8.96 4.65 24.87
CA PRO A 91 8.83 4.08 23.54
C PRO A 91 10.20 3.91 22.88
N VAL A 92 10.36 2.84 22.11
CA VAL A 92 11.51 2.68 21.23
C VAL A 92 11.40 3.70 20.09
N LEU A 93 12.41 4.54 19.94
CA LEU A 93 12.49 5.50 18.84
C LEU A 93 13.22 4.90 17.64
N TYR A 94 12.56 4.92 16.49
CA TYR A 94 13.18 4.58 15.21
C TYR A 94 13.50 5.83 14.41
N SER A 95 14.69 5.86 13.81
CA SER A 95 15.03 6.90 12.85
C SER A 95 14.22 6.68 11.57
N PRO A 96 13.55 7.71 11.01
CA PRO A 96 12.87 7.56 9.74
C PRO A 96 13.88 7.35 8.61
N ASP A 97 13.52 6.48 7.67
CA ASP A 97 14.25 6.34 6.40
C ASP A 97 14.19 7.66 5.61
N PRO A 98 15.29 8.06 4.93
CA PRO A 98 15.29 9.28 4.13
C PRO A 98 14.36 9.14 2.93
N VAL A 99 13.26 9.90 2.92
CA VAL A 99 12.42 10.08 1.73
C VAL A 99 12.94 11.28 0.96
N PRO A 100 13.46 11.16 -0.26
CA PRO A 100 13.95 12.31 -1.02
C PRO A 100 12.80 13.20 -1.50
N VAL A 101 13.12 14.48 -1.74
CA VAL A 101 12.22 15.38 -2.46
C VAL A 101 12.45 15.17 -3.96
N GLY A 102 11.38 14.91 -4.71
CA GLY A 102 11.47 14.69 -6.15
C GLY A 102 11.06 13.28 -6.58
N PHE A 103 11.00 13.09 -7.89
CA PHE A 103 10.47 11.87 -8.49
C PHE A 103 11.55 10.76 -8.53
N GLN A 104 11.25 9.65 -7.88
CA GLN A 104 12.05 8.41 -7.94
C GLN A 104 11.21 7.17 -8.28
N GLY A 105 9.95 7.39 -8.67
CA GLY A 105 9.06 6.31 -9.08
C GLY A 105 9.45 5.77 -10.45
N ALA A 106 9.51 4.47 -10.64
CA ALA A 106 9.52 3.86 -11.97
C ALA A 106 8.39 2.84 -12.09
N VAL A 107 7.80 2.80 -13.29
CA VAL A 107 6.73 1.87 -13.63
C VAL A 107 7.26 0.92 -14.69
N LEU A 108 7.23 -0.37 -14.37
CA LEU A 108 7.59 -1.43 -15.28
C LEU A 108 6.33 -2.20 -15.67
N MET A 109 6.20 -2.51 -16.95
CA MET A 109 5.21 -3.44 -17.48
C MET A 109 5.95 -4.62 -18.09
N GLU A 110 5.66 -5.83 -17.64
CA GLU A 110 6.38 -7.05 -18.06
C GLU A 110 7.90 -6.94 -17.86
N GLY A 111 8.33 -6.29 -16.76
CA GLY A 111 9.75 -6.09 -16.46
C GLY A 111 10.46 -5.02 -17.31
N ALA A 112 9.77 -4.37 -18.25
CA ALA A 112 10.33 -3.28 -19.05
C ALA A 112 9.79 -1.91 -18.60
N ALA A 113 10.68 -0.92 -18.48
CA ALA A 113 10.28 0.45 -18.18
C ALA A 113 9.45 1.04 -19.34
N VAL A 114 8.28 1.61 -19.03
CA VAL A 114 7.42 2.21 -20.05
C VAL A 114 7.64 3.72 -20.13
N ALA A 115 8.37 4.15 -21.16
CA ALA A 115 8.67 5.55 -21.42
C ALA A 115 7.42 6.34 -21.83
N GLY A 116 6.68 6.86 -20.86
CA GLY A 116 5.47 7.64 -21.14
C GLY A 116 4.51 7.78 -19.96
N ILE A 117 4.63 6.91 -18.96
CA ILE A 117 3.82 6.97 -17.74
C ILE A 117 4.24 8.19 -16.92
N THR A 118 3.29 9.09 -16.67
CA THR A 118 3.47 10.32 -15.90
C THR A 118 2.98 10.18 -14.47
N GLN A 119 2.02 9.28 -14.26
CA GLN A 119 1.49 8.93 -12.94
C GLN A 119 1.05 7.48 -12.90
N ALA A 120 1.26 6.81 -11.77
CA ALA A 120 0.65 5.53 -11.46
C ALA A 120 0.24 5.49 -9.99
N GLY A 121 -1.03 5.21 -9.74
CA GLY A 121 -1.61 5.02 -8.41
C GLY A 121 -1.95 3.56 -8.18
N LEU A 122 -1.90 3.16 -6.91
CA LEU A 122 -2.30 1.86 -6.40
C LEU A 122 -3.10 2.07 -5.12
N THR A 123 -4.27 1.46 -5.08
CA THR A 123 -5.16 1.38 -3.92
C THR A 123 -5.38 -0.09 -3.63
N LEU A 124 -5.10 -0.47 -2.39
CA LEU A 124 -5.23 -1.80 -1.87
C LEU A 124 -6.18 -1.79 -0.68
N ASN A 125 -7.12 -2.73 -0.66
CA ASN A 125 -8.03 -2.97 0.44
C ASN A 125 -7.91 -4.45 0.84
N SER A 126 -7.76 -4.74 2.13
CA SER A 126 -7.72 -6.12 2.67
C SER A 126 -9.12 -6.73 2.81
N GLY A 127 -10.17 -5.90 2.72
CA GLY A 127 -11.57 -6.27 2.96
C GLY A 127 -11.91 -6.46 4.43
N VAL A 128 -10.96 -6.15 5.34
CA VAL A 128 -11.20 -6.24 6.79
C VAL A 128 -12.20 -5.17 7.19
N GLU A 129 -13.27 -5.59 7.87
CA GLU A 129 -14.35 -4.71 8.31
C GLU A 129 -14.67 -4.97 9.78
N ALA A 130 -15.17 -3.96 10.46
CA ALA A 130 -15.60 -4.10 11.86
C ALA A 130 -16.98 -4.78 11.92
N ASP A 131 -17.13 -5.81 12.76
CA ASP A 131 -18.44 -6.44 12.99
C ASP A 131 -19.32 -5.52 13.84
N GLN A 132 -20.18 -4.76 13.16
CA GLN A 132 -21.17 -3.89 13.78
C GLN A 132 -22.55 -4.56 13.92
N THR A 133 -22.67 -5.83 13.54
CA THR A 133 -23.95 -6.53 13.43
C THR A 133 -24.21 -7.51 14.57
N THR A 134 -23.15 -8.09 15.15
CA THR A 134 -23.29 -8.97 16.31
C THR A 134 -23.75 -8.21 17.54
N LEU A 135 -24.85 -8.66 18.13
CA LEU A 135 -25.39 -8.12 19.38
C LEU A 135 -24.55 -8.57 20.58
N ASN A 136 -23.46 -7.86 20.86
CA ASN A 136 -22.57 -8.09 22.00
C ASN A 136 -22.95 -7.30 23.28
N GLY A 137 -24.03 -6.52 23.24
CA GLY A 137 -24.49 -5.68 24.35
C GLY A 137 -23.68 -4.39 24.58
N LEU A 138 -22.77 -4.06 23.65
CA LEU A 138 -21.95 -2.84 23.67
C LEU A 138 -22.26 -1.94 22.46
N ALA A 139 -21.83 -0.68 22.53
CA ALA A 139 -21.93 0.26 21.40
C ALA A 139 -20.76 0.15 20.41
N THR A 140 -19.79 -0.73 20.69
CA THR A 140 -18.59 -0.94 19.87
C THR A 140 -18.70 -2.22 19.07
N ALA A 141 -17.93 -2.31 17.98
CA ALA A 141 -17.83 -3.53 17.17
C ALA A 141 -17.48 -4.77 18.02
N ALA A 142 -18.02 -5.92 17.64
CA ALA A 142 -17.80 -7.18 18.34
C ALA A 142 -16.44 -7.79 18.03
N ASP A 143 -15.99 -7.70 16.78
CA ASP A 143 -14.69 -8.16 16.30
C ASP A 143 -14.33 -7.44 14.98
N MET A 144 -13.20 -7.83 14.37
CA MET A 144 -12.86 -7.51 12.99
C MET A 144 -13.03 -8.75 12.13
N ASP A 145 -13.86 -8.66 11.09
CA ASP A 145 -14.11 -9.75 10.17
C ASP A 145 -13.10 -9.77 9.01
N PRO A 146 -12.60 -10.94 8.60
CA PRO A 146 -11.70 -11.05 7.48
C PRO A 146 -12.47 -10.85 6.17
N GLY A 147 -11.80 -10.21 5.20
CA GLY A 147 -12.33 -10.03 3.86
C GLY A 147 -11.44 -10.61 2.77
N PHE A 148 -11.74 -10.17 1.55
CA PHE A 148 -10.94 -10.47 0.37
C PHE A 148 -10.19 -9.23 -0.08
N TRP A 149 -8.98 -9.46 -0.59
CA TRP A 149 -8.19 -8.40 -1.18
C TRP A 149 -8.88 -7.80 -2.42
N ASP A 150 -8.92 -6.48 -2.46
CA ASP A 150 -9.21 -5.70 -3.66
C ASP A 150 -8.01 -4.80 -3.98
N LEU A 151 -7.63 -4.78 -5.26
CA LEU A 151 -6.44 -4.09 -5.72
C LEU A 151 -6.72 -3.43 -7.06
N SER A 152 -6.64 -2.11 -7.06
CA SER A 152 -6.98 -1.28 -8.21
C SER A 152 -6.11 -0.04 -8.26
N GLY A 153 -6.24 0.74 -9.32
CA GLY A 153 -5.58 2.02 -9.42
C GLY A 153 -5.77 2.66 -10.78
N GLN A 154 -4.90 3.63 -11.07
CA GLN A 154 -4.91 4.36 -12.33
C GLN A 154 -3.50 4.58 -12.84
N ILE A 155 -3.31 4.43 -14.15
CA ILE A 155 -2.09 4.79 -14.86
C ILE A 155 -2.42 5.93 -15.81
N THR A 156 -1.65 7.00 -15.72
CA THR A 156 -1.72 8.14 -16.65
C THR A 156 -0.45 8.15 -17.47
N ALA A 157 -0.59 8.20 -18.79
CA ALA A 157 0.52 8.21 -19.72
C ALA A 157 0.30 9.22 -20.84
N ARG A 158 1.39 9.81 -21.32
CA ARG A 158 1.39 10.56 -22.58
C ARG A 158 1.08 9.60 -23.73
N PHE A 159 0.17 9.99 -24.60
CA PHE A 159 -0.14 9.21 -25.79
C PHE A 159 1.09 9.18 -26.72
N ARG A 160 1.71 8.01 -26.83
CA ARG A 160 2.87 7.77 -27.72
C ARG A 160 2.62 6.68 -28.74
N GLY A 161 1.44 6.06 -28.70
CA GLY A 161 1.05 4.93 -29.53
C GLY A 161 -0.15 4.20 -28.92
N PRO A 162 -0.75 3.26 -29.67
CA PRO A 162 -1.99 2.60 -29.27
C PRO A 162 -1.79 1.49 -28.23
N THR A 163 -0.56 1.12 -27.86
CA THR A 163 -0.26 -0.06 -27.03
C THR A 163 -1.10 -0.19 -25.75
N LEU A 164 -1.27 0.89 -24.97
CA LEU A 164 -2.09 0.84 -23.76
C LEU A 164 -3.59 0.72 -24.08
N TYR A 165 -4.02 1.37 -25.17
CA TYR A 165 -5.40 1.30 -25.65
C TYR A 165 -5.75 -0.10 -26.20
N ASP A 166 -4.87 -0.69 -27.01
CA ASP A 166 -5.03 -2.04 -27.55
C ASP A 166 -5.07 -3.05 -26.41
N ARG A 167 -4.17 -2.93 -25.43
CA ARG A 167 -4.14 -3.81 -24.26
C ARG A 167 -5.41 -3.72 -23.42
N ALA A 168 -5.94 -2.51 -23.24
CA ALA A 168 -7.21 -2.28 -22.55
C ALA A 168 -8.40 -2.82 -23.35
N SER A 169 -8.35 -2.74 -24.68
CA SER A 169 -9.41 -3.24 -25.58
C SER A 169 -9.43 -4.76 -25.65
N ASP A 170 -8.26 -5.39 -25.71
CA ASP A 170 -8.08 -6.85 -25.74
C ASP A 170 -8.29 -7.48 -24.36
N GLY A 171 -8.30 -6.68 -23.29
CA GLY A 171 -8.43 -7.15 -21.91
C GLY A 171 -7.25 -8.04 -21.47
N THR A 172 -6.07 -7.82 -22.07
CA THR A 172 -4.88 -8.65 -21.86
C THR A 172 -4.25 -8.32 -20.50
N SER A 173 -4.04 -9.37 -19.69
CA SER A 173 -3.42 -9.26 -18.37
C SER A 173 -1.90 -9.06 -18.47
N PHE A 174 -1.32 -8.38 -17.49
CA PHE A 174 0.12 -8.14 -17.46
C PHE A 174 0.70 -7.90 -16.08
N ALA A 175 2.01 -8.12 -15.93
CA ALA A 175 2.72 -7.76 -14.71
C ALA A 175 2.98 -6.25 -14.65
N LEU A 176 2.49 -5.59 -13.59
CA LEU A 176 2.76 -4.20 -13.27
C LEU A 176 3.67 -4.13 -12.05
N GLN A 177 4.72 -3.32 -12.12
CA GLN A 177 5.59 -3.07 -10.97
C GLN A 177 5.79 -1.56 -10.78
N LEU A 178 5.56 -1.10 -9.54
CA LEU A 178 5.88 0.25 -9.08
C LEU A 178 7.12 0.17 -8.20
N THR A 179 8.13 0.99 -8.47
CA THR A 179 9.38 0.99 -7.72
C THR A 179 9.75 2.39 -7.28
N TRP A 180 10.32 2.50 -6.08
CA TRP A 180 10.93 3.71 -5.54
C TRP A 180 12.32 3.34 -5.01
N THR A 181 13.36 3.75 -5.72
CA THR A 181 14.74 3.41 -5.37
C THR A 181 15.49 4.69 -4.97
N VAL A 182 15.84 4.79 -3.69
CA VAL A 182 16.65 5.90 -3.15
C VAL A 182 18.15 5.60 -3.31
N GLY A 183 18.52 4.33 -3.17
CA GLY A 183 19.88 3.83 -3.37
C GLY A 183 19.90 2.30 -3.36
N ALA A 184 21.08 1.70 -3.51
CA ALA A 184 21.21 0.22 -3.60
C ALA A 184 20.71 -0.52 -2.34
N ALA A 185 20.75 0.14 -1.18
CA ALA A 185 20.32 -0.41 0.11
C ALA A 185 18.90 0.01 0.51
N LEU A 186 18.26 0.95 -0.20
CA LEU A 186 16.97 1.52 0.17
C LEU A 186 16.02 1.59 -1.03
N GLU A 187 15.10 0.64 -1.08
CA GLU A 187 14.19 0.42 -2.20
C GLU A 187 12.83 -0.10 -1.72
N LEU A 188 11.75 0.40 -2.32
CA LEU A 188 10.42 -0.16 -2.21
C LEU A 188 9.94 -0.58 -3.61
N ALA A 189 9.51 -1.83 -3.76
CA ALA A 189 8.90 -2.33 -4.98
C ALA A 189 7.55 -2.98 -4.67
N ILE A 190 6.52 -2.65 -5.44
CA ILE A 190 5.20 -3.28 -5.37
C ILE A 190 4.94 -3.93 -6.72
N THR A 191 4.76 -5.25 -6.72
CA THR A 191 4.56 -6.06 -7.92
C THR A 191 3.18 -6.66 -7.90
N VAL A 192 2.44 -6.45 -8.98
CA VAL A 192 1.12 -7.04 -9.24
C VAL A 192 1.22 -7.86 -10.51
N PRO A 193 1.20 -9.21 -10.44
CA PRO A 193 1.54 -10.07 -11.57
C PRO A 193 0.45 -10.11 -12.65
N ALA A 194 -0.80 -9.78 -12.30
CA ALA A 194 -1.92 -9.83 -13.22
C ALA A 194 -2.77 -8.56 -13.10
N VAL A 195 -2.48 -7.55 -13.90
CA VAL A 195 -3.25 -6.31 -14.03
C VAL A 195 -3.99 -6.30 -15.36
N ARG A 196 -5.25 -5.83 -15.34
CA ARG A 196 -6.01 -5.54 -16.55
C ARG A 196 -6.39 -4.06 -16.58
N LEU A 197 -6.10 -3.40 -17.70
CA LEU A 197 -6.58 -2.05 -17.94
C LEU A 197 -8.06 -2.08 -18.29
N GLU A 198 -8.79 -1.09 -17.80
CA GLU A 198 -10.15 -0.81 -18.23
C GLU A 198 -10.11 0.05 -19.49
N ARG A 199 -11.01 -0.25 -20.43
CA ARG A 199 -11.10 0.53 -21.66
C ARG A 199 -11.65 1.92 -21.32
N THR A 200 -10.79 2.93 -21.45
CA THR A 200 -11.18 4.34 -21.38
C THR A 200 -11.36 4.89 -22.80
N GLY A 201 -12.31 5.81 -22.98
CA GLY A 201 -12.45 6.53 -24.24
C GLY A 201 -11.21 7.40 -24.46
N VAL A 202 -10.72 7.48 -25.70
CA VAL A 202 -9.63 8.40 -26.03
C VAL A 202 -10.19 9.83 -25.96
N PRO A 203 -9.68 10.69 -25.06
CA PRO A 203 -10.17 12.06 -24.96
C PRO A 203 -9.79 12.84 -26.22
N VAL A 204 -10.71 13.66 -26.74
CA VAL A 204 -10.43 14.61 -27.81
C VAL A 204 -9.90 15.89 -27.16
N GLU A 205 -8.59 15.94 -26.94
CA GLU A 205 -7.93 17.14 -26.41
C GLU A 205 -7.47 18.06 -27.56
N GLY A 206 -7.24 19.34 -27.24
CA GLY A 206 -6.82 20.36 -28.21
C GLY A 206 -5.41 20.13 -28.76
N ARG A 207 -4.80 21.19 -29.29
CA ARG A 207 -3.53 21.16 -30.06
C ARG A 207 -2.26 20.83 -29.24
N ASP A 208 -2.40 20.24 -28.04
CA ASP A 208 -1.35 19.99 -27.05
C ASP A 208 -1.03 18.47 -26.90
N ILE A 209 -0.08 18.12 -26.02
CA ILE A 209 0.30 16.74 -25.71
C ILE A 209 -0.90 15.98 -25.13
N ILE A 210 -1.44 15.06 -25.92
CA ILE A 210 -2.54 14.19 -25.50
C ILE A 210 -2.06 13.29 -24.36
N THR A 211 -2.81 13.30 -23.26
CA THR A 211 -2.62 12.40 -22.13
C THR A 211 -3.80 11.44 -22.03
N SER A 212 -3.56 10.20 -21.61
CA SER A 212 -4.61 9.21 -21.41
C SER A 212 -4.46 8.56 -20.05
N SER A 213 -5.58 8.45 -19.34
CA SER A 213 -5.67 7.73 -18.07
C SER A 213 -6.41 6.42 -18.28
N PHE A 214 -5.89 5.37 -17.69
CA PHE A 214 -6.44 4.02 -17.70
C PHE A 214 -6.59 3.57 -16.26
N ASN A 215 -7.83 3.33 -15.84
CA ASN A 215 -8.05 2.60 -14.60
C ASN A 215 -7.60 1.15 -14.80
N TRP A 216 -7.19 0.52 -13.72
CA TRP A 216 -6.79 -0.86 -13.74
C TRP A 216 -7.26 -1.58 -12.49
N ARG A 217 -7.44 -2.89 -12.63
CA ARG A 217 -7.76 -3.80 -11.53
C ARG A 217 -6.89 -5.04 -11.62
N ALA A 218 -6.56 -5.59 -10.46
CA ALA A 218 -5.91 -6.88 -10.40
C ALA A 218 -6.88 -7.97 -10.87
N GLY A 219 -6.39 -8.86 -11.72
CA GLY A 219 -7.06 -10.11 -12.05
C GLY A 219 -6.79 -11.16 -10.98
N ARG A 220 -7.58 -12.23 -10.98
CA ARG A 220 -7.28 -13.42 -10.17
C ARG A 220 -5.90 -13.97 -10.59
N PRO A 221 -4.95 -14.14 -9.65
CA PRO A 221 -3.65 -14.69 -9.98
C PRO A 221 -3.75 -16.17 -10.37
N ALA A 222 -2.75 -16.66 -11.11
CA ALA A 222 -2.63 -18.08 -11.42
C ALA A 222 -2.39 -18.89 -10.13
N PRO A 223 -2.70 -20.20 -10.10
CA PRO A 223 -2.39 -21.05 -8.95
C PRO A 223 -0.91 -20.95 -8.56
N GLY A 224 -0.64 -20.69 -7.26
CA GLY A 224 0.71 -20.55 -6.73
C GLY A 224 1.37 -19.18 -6.96
N VAL A 225 0.63 -18.19 -7.45
CA VAL A 225 1.09 -16.81 -7.63
C VAL A 225 0.33 -15.91 -6.66
N ASP A 226 1.06 -15.06 -5.92
CA ASP A 226 0.46 -14.10 -5.00
C ASP A 226 -0.28 -12.99 -5.76
N LEU A 227 -1.32 -12.42 -5.15
CA LEU A 227 -2.07 -11.30 -5.76
C LEU A 227 -1.19 -10.05 -5.87
N VAL A 228 -0.39 -9.80 -4.85
CA VAL A 228 0.55 -8.67 -4.78
C VAL A 228 1.71 -9.04 -3.86
N THR A 229 2.89 -8.57 -4.25
CA THR A 229 4.11 -8.72 -3.45
C THR A 229 4.72 -7.33 -3.26
N VAL A 230 5.05 -6.99 -2.02
CA VAL A 230 5.78 -5.77 -1.67
C VAL A 230 7.17 -6.17 -1.21
N THR A 231 8.20 -5.69 -1.89
CA THR A 231 9.60 -5.87 -1.48
C THR A 231 10.12 -4.56 -0.90
N LEU A 232 10.62 -4.63 0.33
CA LEU A 232 11.28 -3.51 1.02
C LEU A 232 12.74 -3.89 1.28
N LYS A 233 13.68 -3.05 0.85
CA LYS A 233 15.09 -3.15 1.22
C LYS A 233 15.46 -1.99 2.14
N ASN A 234 16.00 -2.29 3.30
CA ASN A 234 16.59 -1.31 4.22
C ASN A 234 17.45 -2.02 5.30
N ASP A 235 17.94 -1.25 6.28
CA ASP A 235 18.84 -1.75 7.33
C ASP A 235 18.11 -2.29 8.58
N THR A 236 16.76 -2.24 8.59
CA THR A 236 15.97 -2.76 9.70
C THR A 236 15.92 -4.30 9.63
N PRO A 237 16.31 -5.03 10.68
CA PRO A 237 16.42 -6.50 10.62
C PRO A 237 15.08 -7.23 10.58
N ASP A 238 14.04 -6.71 11.24
CA ASP A 238 12.73 -7.33 11.30
C ASP A 238 11.62 -6.31 11.58
N TYR A 239 10.37 -6.76 11.40
CA TYR A 239 9.17 -5.98 11.67
C TYR A 239 8.18 -6.75 12.57
N ALA A 240 8.70 -7.61 13.43
CA ALA A 240 7.86 -8.31 14.39
C ALA A 240 7.15 -7.29 15.31
N PRO A 241 5.95 -7.60 15.81
CA PRO A 241 5.26 -6.72 16.75
C PRO A 241 6.14 -6.49 17.98
N LEU A 242 6.21 -5.23 18.42
CA LEU A 242 6.92 -4.83 19.62
C LEU A 242 6.18 -5.41 20.83
N VAL A 243 6.90 -6.15 21.67
CA VAL A 243 6.42 -6.72 22.93
C VAL A 243 6.49 -5.69 24.04
#